data_AF-A0A955ZK02-F1
#
_entry.id   AF-A0A955ZK02-F1
#
_cell.length_a   1.000
_cell.length_b   1.000
_cell.length_c   1.000
_cell.angle_alpha   90.00
_cell.angle_beta   90.00
_cell.angle_gamma   90.00
#
_symmetry.space_group_name_H-M   'P 1'
#
loop_
_entity.id
_entity.type
_entity.pdbx_description
1 polymer ?
#
loop_
_entity_poly.entity_id
_entity_poly.type
_entity_poly.pdbx_seq_one_letter_code
_entity_poly.pdbx_strand_id
1 'polypeptide(L)'
;AAGSGATGGAAGSGGAAGSGGAPPGPECKTDSDCTLYSDCCTCTALSPSDPQPPACPNTCLVDKCTELQLAEKKPSCQAGRCVAGFDCDTKKVTCKIPEPTCAAGEVPSVKGSCYGPCVPAVECMNVPDCAKCAKADACVSDVAQLGPTNHCVDVPAQCGSDATCSCLGPSVCTGIFSACSDKSGVTGVTCSCPTC
;
A
#
# COMPACT_ATOMS: atom_id res chain seq x y z
N ALA A 1 0.16 -55.51 -48.21
CA ALA A 1 1.34 -54.83 -47.69
C ALA A 1 1.30 -53.37 -48.10
N ALA A 2 1.84 -52.48 -47.26
CA ALA A 2 1.96 -51.03 -47.38
C ALA A 2 0.69 -50.19 -47.10
N GLY A 3 0.55 -49.80 -45.82
CA GLY A 3 0.00 -48.50 -45.46
C GLY A 3 1.12 -47.48 -45.28
N SER A 4 0.77 -46.19 -45.31
CA SER A 4 1.27 -45.13 -44.41
C SER A 4 0.76 -43.77 -44.88
N GLY A 5 -0.04 -43.12 -44.04
CA GLY A 5 -0.34 -41.70 -44.12
C GLY A 5 0.63 -40.87 -43.28
N ALA A 6 0.42 -39.56 -43.39
CA ALA A 6 0.96 -38.44 -42.60
C ALA A 6 2.43 -38.05 -42.82
N THR A 7 2.62 -36.85 -43.36
CA THR A 7 3.75 -35.98 -43.00
C THR A 7 3.18 -34.71 -42.39
N GLY A 8 3.45 -34.55 -41.09
CA GLY A 8 2.94 -33.49 -40.23
C GLY A 8 3.49 -32.10 -40.57
N GLY A 9 2.68 -31.10 -40.24
CA GLY A 9 3.04 -29.69 -40.33
C GLY A 9 4.16 -29.31 -39.36
N ALA A 10 4.97 -28.35 -39.80
CA ALA A 10 6.07 -27.79 -39.03
C ALA A 10 5.58 -27.19 -37.71
N ALA A 11 6.23 -27.58 -36.62
CA ALA A 11 6.05 -26.98 -35.31
C ALA A 11 6.53 -25.52 -35.35
N GLY A 12 5.62 -24.58 -35.07
CA GLY A 12 5.95 -23.18 -34.83
C GLY A 12 6.79 -23.06 -33.55
N SER A 13 7.89 -22.32 -33.65
CA SER A 13 8.74 -21.95 -32.53
C SER A 13 7.90 -21.24 -31.46
N GLY A 14 7.77 -21.84 -30.28
CA GLY A 14 7.18 -21.21 -29.11
C GLY A 14 7.91 -19.90 -28.83
N GLY A 15 7.15 -18.80 -28.74
CA GLY A 15 7.66 -17.49 -28.36
C GLY A 15 8.34 -17.58 -26.99
N ALA A 16 9.47 -16.91 -26.85
CA ALA A 16 10.13 -16.72 -25.57
C ALA A 16 9.11 -16.17 -24.57
N ALA A 17 8.91 -16.90 -23.45
CA ALA A 17 8.25 -16.35 -22.30
C ALA A 17 8.98 -15.06 -21.92
N GLY A 18 8.26 -13.93 -21.97
CA GLY A 18 8.81 -12.64 -21.57
C GLY A 18 9.41 -12.78 -20.18
N SER A 19 10.58 -12.16 -19.99
CA SER A 19 11.26 -12.08 -18.71
C SER A 19 10.25 -11.69 -17.64
N GLY A 20 9.89 -12.62 -16.76
CA GLY A 20 9.14 -12.29 -15.55
C GLY A 20 9.95 -11.22 -14.84
N GLY A 21 9.40 -10.00 -14.75
CA GLY A 21 10.05 -8.92 -14.06
C GLY A 21 10.41 -9.38 -12.65
N ALA A 22 11.59 -9.00 -12.16
CA ALA A 22 11.91 -9.20 -10.75
C ALA A 22 10.75 -8.63 -9.90
N PRO A 23 10.36 -9.30 -8.80
CA PRO A 23 9.34 -8.77 -7.93
C PRO A 23 9.73 -7.36 -7.49
N PRO A 24 8.75 -6.46 -7.33
CA PRO A 24 9.03 -5.09 -6.90
C PRO A 24 9.83 -5.13 -5.59
N GLY A 25 10.79 -4.19 -5.47
CA GLY A 25 11.44 -3.92 -4.19
C GLY A 25 10.54 -3.04 -3.31
N PRO A 26 10.93 -2.79 -2.06
CA PRO A 26 10.28 -1.76 -1.25
C PRO A 26 10.49 -0.38 -1.88
N GLU A 27 9.49 0.49 -1.77
CA GLU A 27 9.56 1.89 -2.18
C GLU A 27 10.53 2.69 -1.30
N CYS A 28 10.62 2.31 -0.03
CA CYS A 28 11.46 2.95 0.97
C CYS A 28 12.08 1.93 1.93
N LYS A 29 13.21 2.29 2.53
CA LYS A 29 13.84 1.53 3.63
C LYS A 29 13.79 2.29 4.94
N THR A 30 13.77 3.62 4.87
CA THR A 30 13.75 4.53 6.00
C THR A 30 12.83 5.71 5.69
N ASP A 31 12.36 6.41 6.74
CA ASP A 31 11.53 7.60 6.59
C ASP A 31 12.17 8.69 5.72
N SER A 32 13.51 8.75 5.69
CA SER A 32 14.26 9.71 4.87
C SER A 32 14.14 9.47 3.37
N ASP A 33 13.72 8.28 2.95
CA ASP A 33 13.48 7.96 1.54
C ASP A 33 12.15 8.55 1.06
N CYS A 34 11.26 8.94 1.98
CA CYS A 34 9.93 9.46 1.67
C CYS A 34 9.91 10.98 1.67
N THR A 35 9.19 11.53 0.69
CA THR A 35 8.95 12.98 0.58
C THR A 35 7.46 13.24 0.57
N LEU A 36 7.03 14.32 1.23
CA LEU A 36 5.62 14.69 1.22
C LEU A 36 5.39 15.63 0.05
N TYR A 37 4.56 15.20 -0.90
CA TYR A 37 4.07 16.07 -1.96
C TYR A 37 2.82 16.79 -1.48
N SER A 38 2.86 18.12 -1.56
CA SER A 38 1.73 18.97 -1.22
C SER A 38 1.53 20.02 -2.30
N ASP A 39 0.33 20.03 -2.86
CA ASP A 39 -0.18 21.14 -3.65
C ASP A 39 -1.60 21.48 -3.19
N CYS A 40 -2.35 22.26 -3.97
CA CYS A 40 -3.71 22.64 -3.61
C CYS A 40 -4.73 21.50 -3.68
N CYS A 41 -4.41 20.41 -4.36
CA CYS A 41 -5.32 19.31 -4.65
C CYS A 41 -4.97 18.05 -3.86
N THR A 42 -3.68 17.80 -3.63
CA THR A 42 -3.14 16.51 -3.20
C THR A 42 -2.20 16.69 -2.04
N CYS A 43 -2.32 15.79 -1.07
CA CYS A 43 -1.33 15.59 -0.01
C CYS A 43 -1.03 14.10 0.05
N THR A 44 0.14 13.69 -0.44
CA THR A 44 0.52 12.27 -0.59
C THR A 44 2.00 12.11 -0.32
N ALA A 45 2.39 10.95 0.24
CA ALA A 45 3.80 10.63 0.36
C ALA A 45 4.30 9.97 -0.93
N LEU A 46 5.45 10.41 -1.40
CA LEU A 46 6.12 9.91 -2.58
C LEU A 46 7.45 9.28 -2.22
N SER A 47 7.71 8.13 -2.80
CA SER A 47 9.02 7.52 -2.88
C SER A 47 9.88 8.19 -3.95
N PRO A 48 11.21 7.96 -3.95
CA PRO A 48 12.11 8.53 -4.95
C PRO A 48 11.83 8.04 -6.38
N SER A 49 11.11 6.93 -6.51
CA SER A 49 10.79 6.32 -7.81
C SER A 49 9.41 6.75 -8.34
N ASP A 50 8.60 7.43 -7.52
CA ASP A 50 7.25 7.80 -7.91
C ASP A 50 7.25 8.97 -8.90
N PRO A 51 6.40 8.91 -9.94
CA PRO A 51 6.16 10.07 -10.78
C PRO A 51 5.53 11.17 -9.94
N GLN A 52 5.92 12.42 -10.20
CA GLN A 52 5.26 13.57 -9.59
C GLN A 52 3.77 13.60 -9.99
N PRO A 53 2.86 13.85 -9.05
CA PRO A 53 1.44 14.05 -9.34
C PRO A 53 1.23 15.15 -10.39
N PRO A 54 0.14 15.08 -11.18
CA PRO A 54 -0.18 16.12 -12.13
C PRO A 54 -0.41 17.45 -11.39
N ALA A 55 0.05 18.55 -11.99
CA ALA A 55 -0.10 19.86 -11.38
C ALA A 55 -1.57 20.19 -11.11
N CYS A 56 -1.87 20.61 -9.87
CA CYS A 56 -3.21 21.06 -9.52
C CYS A 56 -3.61 22.30 -10.34
N PRO A 57 -4.76 22.28 -11.05
CA PRO A 57 -5.24 23.42 -11.81
C PRO A 57 -5.77 24.55 -10.92
N ASN A 58 -5.97 24.29 -9.63
CA ASN A 58 -6.49 25.25 -8.67
C ASN A 58 -5.37 25.96 -7.93
N THR A 59 -5.60 27.24 -7.64
CA THR A 59 -4.80 27.99 -6.68
C THR A 59 -5.52 28.02 -5.33
N CYS A 60 -4.77 27.84 -4.25
CA CYS A 60 -5.25 27.78 -2.89
C CYS A 60 -4.46 28.75 -2.03
N LEU A 61 -5.08 29.22 -0.95
CA LEU A 61 -4.40 30.08 0.03
C LEU A 61 -3.40 29.29 0.88
N VAL A 62 -3.69 28.01 1.12
CA VAL A 62 -2.85 27.06 1.85
C VAL A 62 -2.86 25.73 1.11
N ASP A 63 -1.70 25.06 1.05
CA ASP A 63 -1.58 23.73 0.44
C ASP A 63 -2.35 22.67 1.23
N LYS A 64 -2.63 21.54 0.57
CA LYS A 64 -3.50 20.50 1.09
C LYS A 64 -2.92 19.84 2.34
N CYS A 65 -1.62 19.58 2.39
CA CYS A 65 -0.99 19.03 3.60
C CYS A 65 -1.04 20.01 4.77
N THR A 66 -0.89 21.31 4.55
CA THR A 66 -1.08 22.32 5.60
C THR A 66 -2.52 22.34 6.10
N GLU A 67 -3.51 22.29 5.20
CA GLU A 67 -4.93 22.19 5.56
C GLU A 67 -5.21 20.96 6.44
N LEU A 68 -4.61 19.82 6.07
CA LEU A 68 -4.72 18.54 6.79
C LEU A 68 -3.82 18.46 8.03
N GLN A 69 -3.05 19.52 8.33
CA GLN A 69 -2.10 19.60 9.44
C GLN A 69 -1.03 18.51 9.40
N LEU A 70 -0.62 18.14 8.20
CA LEU A 70 0.51 17.27 7.91
C LEU A 70 1.78 18.02 7.52
N ALA A 71 1.72 19.33 7.26
CA ALA A 71 2.91 20.09 6.86
C ALA A 71 4.07 20.03 7.88
N GLU A 72 3.75 19.82 9.17
CA GLU A 72 4.75 19.62 10.22
C GLU A 72 5.06 18.15 10.50
N LYS A 73 4.26 17.22 9.96
CA LYS A 73 4.52 15.78 10.05
C LYS A 73 5.45 15.35 8.91
N LYS A 74 6.42 14.51 9.24
CA LYS A 74 7.27 13.88 8.23
C LYS A 74 6.56 12.65 7.68
N PRO A 75 6.61 12.41 6.36
CA PRO A 75 6.18 11.13 5.81
C PRO A 75 7.03 10.01 6.43
N SER A 76 6.50 8.80 6.46
CA SER A 76 7.16 7.65 7.09
C SER A 76 7.21 6.46 6.14
N CYS A 77 8.24 5.64 6.32
CA CYS A 77 8.35 4.36 5.66
C CYS A 77 7.68 3.29 6.52
N GLN A 78 6.53 2.79 6.09
CA GLN A 78 5.74 1.79 6.83
C GLN A 78 5.55 0.56 5.96
N ALA A 79 5.94 -0.63 6.42
CA ALA A 79 5.86 -1.85 5.60
C ALA A 79 6.43 -1.67 4.17
N GLY A 80 7.60 -1.01 4.05
CA GLY A 80 8.30 -0.82 2.77
C GLY A 80 7.69 0.21 1.81
N ARG A 81 6.71 1.01 2.24
CA ARG A 81 6.08 2.06 1.43
C ARG A 81 6.06 3.43 2.10
N CYS A 82 5.97 4.47 1.29
CA CYS A 82 5.85 5.83 1.80
C CYS A 82 4.40 6.15 2.17
N VAL A 83 4.18 6.65 3.39
CA VAL A 83 2.87 7.13 3.84
C VAL A 83 2.97 8.54 4.41
N ALA A 84 1.94 9.35 4.20
CA ALA A 84 1.88 10.73 4.68
C ALA A 84 1.83 10.81 6.22
N GLY A 85 1.47 9.72 6.89
CA GLY A 85 1.56 9.60 8.35
C GLY A 85 0.27 9.97 9.07
N PHE A 86 -0.89 9.74 8.44
CA PHE A 86 -2.16 9.87 9.13
C PHE A 86 -2.30 8.78 10.20
N ASP A 87 -2.76 9.16 11.39
CA ASP A 87 -3.19 8.20 12.39
C ASP A 87 -4.62 7.80 12.05
N CYS A 88 -4.89 6.53 11.76
CA CYS A 88 -6.24 6.06 11.42
C CYS A 88 -6.70 4.97 12.38
N ASP A 89 -6.02 4.82 13.52
CA ASP A 89 -6.37 3.85 14.57
C ASP A 89 -7.54 4.37 15.40
N THR A 90 -8.75 4.00 14.98
CA THR A 90 -10.00 4.40 15.63
C THR A 90 -10.11 3.98 17.10
N LYS A 91 -9.27 3.04 17.57
CA LYS A 91 -9.20 2.66 19.00
C LYS A 91 -8.72 3.80 19.89
N LYS A 92 -8.04 4.80 19.32
CA LYS A 92 -7.57 6.00 20.04
C LYS A 92 -8.67 7.06 20.19
N VAL A 93 -9.80 6.92 19.49
CA VAL A 93 -10.91 7.86 19.57
C VAL A 93 -11.66 7.64 20.88
N THR A 94 -11.68 8.66 21.73
CA THR A 94 -12.39 8.64 23.02
C THR A 94 -13.42 9.77 23.15
N CYS A 95 -13.42 10.71 22.21
CA CYS A 95 -14.40 11.78 22.20
C CYS A 95 -15.74 11.30 21.61
N LYS A 96 -16.82 12.01 21.92
CA LYS A 96 -18.20 11.60 21.59
C LYS A 96 -18.69 12.09 20.22
N ILE A 97 -17.78 12.52 19.35
CA ILE A 97 -18.13 12.95 17.99
C ILE A 97 -18.41 11.68 17.15
N PRO A 98 -19.51 11.65 16.37
CA PRO A 98 -19.80 10.49 15.52
C PRO A 98 -18.70 10.27 14.47
N GLU A 99 -18.48 9.00 14.12
CA GLU A 99 -17.59 8.63 13.01
C GLU A 99 -18.11 9.24 11.70
N PRO A 100 -17.28 9.99 10.96
CA PRO A 100 -17.69 10.53 9.67
C PRO A 100 -17.82 9.40 8.64
N THR A 101 -18.74 9.55 7.70
CA THR A 101 -18.87 8.62 6.58
C THR A 101 -17.84 8.96 5.51
N CYS A 102 -16.87 8.08 5.30
CA CYS A 102 -15.84 8.23 4.28
C CYS A 102 -16.19 7.51 2.98
N ALA A 103 -15.65 7.98 1.86
CA ALA A 103 -15.80 7.32 0.57
C ALA A 103 -15.08 5.96 0.56
N ALA A 104 -15.37 5.12 -0.44
CA ALA A 104 -14.67 3.85 -0.59
C ALA A 104 -13.16 4.07 -0.80
N GLY A 105 -12.33 3.39 0.00
CA GLY A 105 -10.87 3.58 0.00
C GLY A 105 -10.37 4.73 0.90
N GLU A 106 -11.29 5.46 1.55
CA GLU A 106 -10.96 6.45 2.56
C GLU A 106 -11.39 5.97 3.95
N VAL A 107 -10.65 6.42 4.95
CA VAL A 107 -10.93 6.13 6.36
C VAL A 107 -10.87 7.41 7.18
N PRO A 108 -11.60 7.48 8.30
CA PRO A 108 -11.49 8.61 9.20
C PRO A 108 -10.10 8.61 9.84
N SER A 109 -9.36 9.70 9.69
CA SER A 109 -8.18 9.94 10.50
C SER A 109 -8.56 10.19 11.96
N VAL A 110 -7.56 10.15 12.84
CA VAL A 110 -7.65 10.46 14.26
C VAL A 110 -6.84 11.70 14.53
N LYS A 111 -7.51 12.70 15.12
CA LYS A 111 -6.93 13.98 15.50
C LYS A 111 -7.11 14.18 17.00
N GLY A 112 -6.02 14.02 17.75
CA GLY A 112 -6.07 14.00 19.21
C GLY A 112 -6.87 12.80 19.70
N SER A 113 -7.99 13.04 20.36
CA SER A 113 -8.92 12.00 20.86
C SER A 113 -10.19 11.87 20.02
N CYS A 114 -10.27 12.53 18.87
CA CYS A 114 -11.44 12.61 18.01
C CYS A 114 -11.18 12.10 16.59
N TYR A 115 -12.26 11.82 15.87
CA TYR A 115 -12.21 11.68 14.41
C TYR A 115 -11.79 12.99 13.76
N GLY A 116 -10.89 12.87 12.79
CA GLY A 116 -10.47 13.91 11.87
C GLY A 116 -11.13 13.76 10.50
N PRO A 117 -10.58 14.42 9.45
CA PRO A 117 -11.09 14.26 8.09
C PRO A 117 -10.90 12.83 7.57
N CYS A 118 -11.67 12.48 6.54
CA CYS A 118 -11.44 11.29 5.74
C CYS A 118 -10.14 11.45 4.94
N VAL A 119 -9.33 10.40 4.95
CA VAL A 119 -8.03 10.36 4.26
C VAL A 119 -7.90 9.02 3.53
N PRO A 120 -7.10 8.93 2.46
CA PRO A 120 -6.85 7.66 1.80
C PRO A 120 -6.29 6.64 2.79
N ALA A 121 -6.85 5.42 2.82
CA ALA A 121 -6.40 4.36 3.73
C ALA A 121 -4.92 4.00 3.52
N VAL A 122 -4.45 4.16 2.27
CA VAL A 122 -3.07 3.98 1.85
C VAL A 122 -2.11 5.01 2.46
N GLU A 123 -2.58 6.17 2.94
CA GLU A 123 -1.74 7.20 3.57
C GLU A 123 -1.70 7.11 5.10
N CYS A 124 -2.42 6.13 5.67
CA CYS A 124 -2.44 5.86 7.09
C CYS A 124 -1.18 5.11 7.53
N MET A 125 -0.66 5.46 8.70
CA MET A 125 0.40 4.69 9.36
C MET A 125 -0.07 3.27 9.65
N ASN A 126 -1.33 3.12 10.05
CA ASN A 126 -1.98 1.85 10.29
C ASN A 126 -3.50 2.00 10.16
N VAL A 127 -4.18 0.89 9.92
CA VAL A 127 -5.65 0.79 9.93
C VAL A 127 -6.09 -0.22 10.99
N PRO A 128 -7.30 -0.06 11.55
CA PRO A 128 -7.78 -0.97 12.60
C PRO A 128 -7.96 -2.40 12.09
N ASP A 129 -8.34 -2.57 10.83
CA ASP A 129 -8.57 -3.86 10.19
C ASP A 129 -8.46 -3.78 8.66
N CYS A 130 -8.27 -4.93 8.01
CA CYS A 130 -8.11 -5.03 6.55
C CYS A 130 -9.36 -4.67 5.74
N ALA A 131 -10.55 -4.66 6.34
CA ALA A 131 -11.77 -4.29 5.60
C ALA A 131 -11.82 -2.78 5.31
N LYS A 132 -10.89 -2.01 5.86
CA LYS A 132 -10.70 -0.58 5.60
C LYS A 132 -9.88 -0.29 4.34
N CYS A 133 -9.18 -1.28 3.79
CA CYS A 133 -8.44 -1.11 2.54
C CYS A 133 -9.40 -1.05 1.35
N ALA A 134 -9.07 -0.29 0.31
CA ALA A 134 -9.87 -0.30 -0.90
C ALA A 134 -9.79 -1.69 -1.56
N LYS A 135 -10.75 -2.00 -2.43
CA LYS A 135 -10.77 -3.31 -3.13
C LYS A 135 -9.57 -3.52 -4.05
N ALA A 136 -8.96 -2.43 -4.52
CA ALA A 136 -7.77 -2.46 -5.36
C ALA A 136 -6.46 -2.56 -4.54
N ASP A 137 -6.55 -2.37 -3.23
CA ASP A 137 -5.40 -2.35 -2.33
C ASP A 137 -5.19 -3.75 -1.73
N ALA A 138 -3.96 -4.03 -1.34
CA ALA A 138 -3.61 -5.18 -0.53
C ALA A 138 -3.54 -4.80 0.95
N CYS A 139 -4.00 -5.69 1.83
CA CYS A 139 -3.78 -5.54 3.26
C CYS A 139 -2.49 -6.25 3.68
N VAL A 140 -1.58 -5.51 4.29
CA VAL A 140 -0.36 -6.04 4.92
C VAL A 140 -0.56 -6.07 6.41
N SER A 141 -0.37 -7.23 7.04
CA SER A 141 -0.41 -7.35 8.50
C SER A 141 0.95 -7.69 9.08
N ASP A 142 1.49 -6.78 9.87
CA ASP A 142 2.70 -6.98 10.65
C ASP A 142 2.33 -7.64 11.97
N VAL A 143 2.72 -8.89 12.17
CA VAL A 143 2.40 -9.67 13.37
C VAL A 143 3.58 -9.66 14.32
N ALA A 144 3.38 -9.05 15.49
CA ALA A 144 4.30 -9.05 16.62
C ALA A 144 3.63 -9.60 17.89
N GLN A 145 4.42 -9.85 18.95
CA GLN A 145 3.91 -10.30 20.26
C GLN A 145 2.79 -9.42 20.84
N LEU A 146 2.81 -8.11 20.57
CA LEU A 146 1.81 -7.16 21.07
C LEU A 146 0.50 -7.16 20.25
N GLY A 147 0.44 -7.94 19.17
CA GLY A 147 -0.71 -8.04 18.27
C GLY A 147 -0.40 -7.57 16.84
N PRO A 148 -1.32 -7.82 15.89
CA PRO A 148 -1.15 -7.43 14.52
C PRO A 148 -1.38 -5.93 14.31
N THR A 149 -0.52 -5.30 13.51
CA THR A 149 -0.78 -3.98 12.91
C THR A 149 -1.13 -4.18 11.45
N ASN A 150 -2.14 -3.47 10.95
CA ASN A 150 -2.60 -3.60 9.56
C ASN A 150 -2.28 -2.32 8.79
N HIS A 151 -1.89 -2.48 7.53
CA HIS A 151 -1.57 -1.42 6.59
C HIS A 151 -2.27 -1.71 5.26
N CYS A 152 -2.82 -0.68 4.62
CA CYS A 152 -3.36 -0.81 3.27
C CYS A 152 -2.33 -0.34 2.29
N VAL A 153 -2.00 -1.13 1.27
CA VAL A 153 -0.93 -0.84 0.33
C VAL A 153 -1.42 -0.97 -1.10
N ASP A 154 -1.00 -0.05 -1.97
CA ASP A 154 -1.23 -0.20 -3.40
C ASP A 154 -0.48 -1.43 -3.92
N VAL A 155 -1.15 -2.22 -4.77
CA VAL A 155 -0.48 -3.34 -5.43
C VAL A 155 0.37 -2.78 -6.57
N PRO A 156 1.71 -2.98 -6.56
CA PRO A 156 2.55 -2.44 -7.62
C PRO A 156 2.11 -2.93 -9.00
N ALA A 157 2.23 -2.08 -10.02
CA ALA A 157 1.79 -2.42 -11.38
C ALA A 157 2.45 -3.70 -11.92
N GLN A 158 3.68 -4.01 -11.49
CA GLN A 158 4.41 -5.23 -11.82
C GLN A 158 3.73 -6.50 -11.29
N CYS A 159 2.99 -6.39 -10.19
CA CYS A 159 2.20 -7.47 -9.62
C CYS A 159 0.81 -7.59 -10.22
N GLY A 160 0.31 -6.56 -10.91
CA GLY A 160 -1.05 -6.55 -11.44
C GLY A 160 -2.05 -6.71 -10.30
N SER A 161 -2.78 -7.84 -10.28
CA SER A 161 -3.71 -8.20 -9.20
C SER A 161 -3.14 -9.23 -8.21
N ASP A 162 -1.86 -9.59 -8.34
CA ASP A 162 -1.20 -10.59 -7.50
C ASP A 162 -0.67 -9.96 -6.21
N ALA A 163 -1.50 -9.98 -5.17
CA ALA A 163 -1.14 -9.51 -3.84
C ALA A 163 -0.61 -10.63 -2.93
N THR A 164 0.01 -11.66 -3.50
CA THR A 164 0.61 -12.78 -2.74
C THR A 164 2.04 -12.47 -2.30
N CYS A 165 2.57 -13.31 -1.42
CA CYS A 165 3.96 -13.28 -0.99
C CYS A 165 4.97 -13.45 -2.13
N SER A 166 4.62 -14.10 -3.24
CA SER A 166 5.53 -14.21 -4.38
C SER A 166 5.78 -12.88 -5.07
N CYS A 167 4.81 -11.98 -5.07
CA CYS A 167 4.94 -10.68 -5.74
C CYS A 167 5.07 -9.51 -4.77
N LEU A 168 4.12 -9.37 -3.86
CA LEU A 168 4.06 -8.24 -2.92
C LEU A 168 5.02 -8.42 -1.73
N GLY A 169 5.24 -9.66 -1.29
CA GLY A 169 6.05 -9.99 -0.12
C GLY A 169 7.44 -9.32 -0.09
N PRO A 170 8.24 -9.37 -1.17
CA PRO A 170 9.55 -8.71 -1.23
C PRO A 170 9.51 -7.19 -1.05
N SER A 171 8.40 -6.52 -1.38
CA SER A 171 8.22 -5.09 -1.17
C SER A 171 7.81 -4.74 0.25
N VAL A 172 6.92 -5.54 0.85
CA VAL A 172 6.22 -5.12 2.09
C VAL A 172 6.69 -5.83 3.35
N CYS A 173 7.10 -7.09 3.25
CA CYS A 173 7.64 -7.86 4.37
C CYS A 173 9.15 -7.63 4.49
N THR A 174 9.51 -6.45 4.99
CA THR A 174 10.91 -6.02 5.09
C THR A 174 11.37 -5.82 6.54
N GLY A 175 12.68 -5.70 6.73
CA GLY A 175 13.27 -5.49 8.06
C GLY A 175 13.01 -6.65 9.00
N ILE A 176 12.44 -6.37 10.19
CA ILE A 176 12.17 -7.39 11.20
C ILE A 176 10.96 -8.26 10.86
N PHE A 177 10.03 -7.77 10.04
CA PHE A 177 8.84 -8.50 9.57
C PHE A 177 9.11 -9.17 8.23
N SER A 178 10.15 -10.00 8.15
CA SER A 178 10.64 -10.57 6.89
C SER A 178 9.97 -11.88 6.46
N ALA A 179 9.24 -12.55 7.35
CA ALA A 179 8.61 -13.84 7.04
C ALA A 179 7.18 -13.64 6.52
N CYS A 180 7.00 -13.82 5.20
CA CYS A 180 5.73 -13.60 4.52
C CYS A 180 4.83 -14.85 4.52
N SER A 181 3.51 -14.66 4.68
CA SER A 181 2.48 -15.66 4.42
C SER A 181 1.25 -15.05 3.75
N ASP A 182 0.68 -15.73 2.76
CA ASP A 182 -0.53 -15.26 2.06
C ASP A 182 -1.72 -15.18 3.01
N LYS A 183 -2.54 -14.14 2.89
CA LYS A 183 -3.79 -14.04 3.65
C LYS A 183 -4.91 -14.83 2.99
N SER A 184 -5.70 -15.51 3.81
CA SER A 184 -6.96 -16.12 3.39
C SER A 184 -8.12 -15.15 3.62
N GLY A 185 -8.99 -14.98 2.63
CA GLY A 185 -10.24 -14.22 2.75
C GLY A 185 -10.15 -12.71 2.47
N VAL A 186 -8.94 -12.14 2.36
CA VAL A 186 -8.70 -10.77 1.92
C VAL A 186 -7.49 -10.71 1.00
N THR A 187 -7.47 -9.76 0.08
CA THR A 187 -6.29 -9.47 -0.78
C THR A 187 -5.14 -8.97 0.08
N GLY A 188 -4.01 -9.68 0.10
CA GLY A 188 -2.78 -9.23 0.76
C GLY A 188 -2.00 -10.33 1.49
N VAL A 189 -1.09 -9.90 2.36
CA VAL A 189 -0.09 -10.75 3.01
C VAL A 189 0.02 -10.48 4.50
N THR A 190 0.59 -11.45 5.22
CA THR A 190 0.96 -11.33 6.62
C THR A 190 2.48 -11.38 6.71
N CYS A 191 3.07 -10.35 7.31
CA CYS A 191 4.49 -10.26 7.57
C CYS A 191 4.71 -10.56 9.05
N SER A 192 5.35 -11.69 9.31
CA SER A 192 5.68 -12.13 10.67
C SER A 192 7.14 -11.85 10.96
N CYS A 193 7.42 -11.64 12.24
CA CYS A 193 8.76 -11.43 12.75
C CYS A 193 9.16 -12.67 13.57
N PRO A 194 9.97 -13.59 13.02
CA PRO A 194 10.27 -14.87 13.66
C PRO A 194 11.09 -14.77 14.95
N THR A 195 11.71 -13.61 15.19
CA THR A 195 12.64 -13.37 16.31
C THR A 195 12.15 -12.30 17.28
N CYS A 196 10.88 -11.91 17.16
CA CYS A 196 10.15 -11.17 18.18
C CYS A 196 8.92 -12.00 18.60
#